data_AF-A0A3S9P3U2-F1
#
_entry.id   AF-A0A3S9P3U2-F1
#
_cell.length_a   1.000
_cell.length_b   1.000
_cell.length_c   1.000
_cell.angle_alpha   90.00
_cell.angle_beta   90.00
_cell.angle_gamma   90.00
#
_symmetry.space_group_name_H-M   'P 1'
#
loop_
_entity.id
_entity.type
_entity.pdbx_description
1 polymer ?
#
loop_
_entity_poly.entity_id
_entity_poly.type
_entity_poly.pdbx_seq_one_letter_code
_entity_poly.pdbx_strand_id
1 'polypeptide(L)'
;MKKLTIIALLIHLFSMSIFASNKVDDDKKKKKKAFNHMMTAPKIKTAPFIRGLAANGSIELFKEGVNHVMLVDKKNDNILLDHVKESKDFIRIYTDPSDHQECLIIWRMKKKNKKTGKITWRKFTYKYLPSLGWWPVDNSTTKVKSFE
;
A
#
# COMPACT_ATOMS: atom_id res chain seq x y z
N MET A 1 5.53 -52.51 -55.56
CA MET A 1 5.40 -52.26 -54.10
C MET A 1 6.43 -51.27 -53.51
N LYS A 2 7.16 -50.47 -54.31
CA LYS A 2 8.16 -49.50 -53.78
C LYS A 2 7.67 -48.04 -53.67
N LYS A 3 6.44 -47.74 -54.09
CA LYS A 3 5.86 -46.38 -54.08
C LYS A 3 4.91 -46.09 -52.90
N LEU A 4 4.42 -47.12 -52.21
CA LEU A 4 3.57 -46.99 -51.01
C LEU A 4 4.40 -46.84 -49.72
N THR A 5 5.65 -47.30 -49.71
CA THR A 5 6.56 -47.19 -48.56
C THR A 5 7.07 -45.77 -48.33
N ILE A 6 7.16 -44.92 -49.37
CA ILE A 6 7.65 -43.54 -49.26
C ILE A 6 6.59 -42.64 -48.59
N ILE A 7 5.31 -42.86 -48.87
CA ILE A 7 4.20 -42.09 -48.29
C ILE A 7 4.03 -42.41 -46.80
N ALA A 8 4.19 -43.68 -46.42
CA ALA A 8 4.16 -44.09 -45.01
C ALA A 8 5.32 -43.49 -44.18
N LEU A 9 6.50 -43.32 -44.79
CA LEU A 9 7.67 -42.70 -44.14
C LEU A 9 7.48 -41.19 -43.91
N LEU A 10 6.84 -40.49 -44.85
CA LEU A 10 6.54 -39.06 -44.75
C LEU A 10 5.47 -38.74 -43.70
N ILE A 11 4.49 -39.63 -43.51
CA ILE A 11 3.46 -39.47 -42.47
C ILE A 11 4.03 -39.75 -41.07
N HIS A 12 5.00 -40.67 -40.93
CA HIS A 12 5.69 -40.91 -39.66
C HIS A 12 6.65 -39.78 -39.24
N LEU A 13 7.23 -39.04 -40.20
CA LEU A 13 8.08 -37.89 -39.88
C LEU A 13 7.28 -36.67 -39.41
N PHE A 14 6.00 -36.58 -39.76
CA PHE A 14 5.13 -35.47 -39.34
C PHE A 14 4.48 -35.70 -37.96
N SER A 15 4.33 -36.94 -37.51
CA SER A 15 3.77 -37.24 -36.17
C SER A 15 4.77 -37.01 -35.03
N MET A 16 6.08 -37.00 -35.32
CA MET A 16 7.13 -36.68 -34.32
C MET A 16 7.28 -35.18 -34.04
N SER A 17 6.58 -34.29 -34.77
CA SER A 17 6.63 -32.84 -34.54
C SER A 17 5.61 -32.33 -33.52
N ILE A 18 4.71 -33.19 -33.03
CA ILE A 18 3.74 -32.85 -31.97
C ILE A 18 4.27 -33.33 -30.60
N PHE A 19 5.56 -33.12 -30.38
CA PHE A 19 6.07 -32.86 -29.04
C PHE A 19 6.82 -31.53 -29.11
N ALA A 20 6.08 -30.48 -29.47
CA ALA A 20 6.41 -29.15 -28.99
C ALA A 20 6.44 -29.26 -27.47
N SER A 21 7.66 -29.27 -26.94
CA SER A 21 8.01 -29.08 -25.55
C SER A 21 6.99 -28.13 -24.91
N ASN A 22 6.02 -28.70 -24.22
CA ASN A 22 5.38 -28.06 -23.08
C ASN A 22 6.47 -27.94 -22.01
N LYS A 23 7.44 -27.06 -22.25
CA LYS A 23 7.89 -26.18 -21.18
C LYS A 23 6.60 -25.47 -20.81
N VAL A 24 5.96 -26.02 -19.79
CA VAL A 24 5.26 -25.21 -18.81
C VAL A 24 6.29 -24.16 -18.43
N ASP A 25 6.32 -23.08 -19.20
CA ASP A 25 6.82 -21.82 -18.72
C ASP A 25 6.09 -21.70 -17.41
N ASP A 26 6.88 -21.87 -16.36
CA ASP A 26 6.55 -21.61 -14.99
C ASP A 26 6.11 -20.15 -15.01
N ASP A 27 4.83 -19.98 -15.35
CA ASP A 27 4.01 -18.86 -15.05
C ASP A 27 4.21 -18.76 -13.54
N LYS A 28 5.24 -18.00 -13.19
CA LYS A 28 5.23 -17.07 -12.09
C LYS A 28 3.97 -16.26 -12.33
N LYS A 29 2.82 -16.88 -11.98
CA LYS A 29 1.64 -16.27 -11.44
C LYS A 29 2.23 -15.40 -10.36
N LYS A 30 2.60 -14.18 -10.76
CA LYS A 30 2.81 -13.07 -9.86
C LYS A 30 1.52 -13.09 -9.10
N LYS A 31 1.52 -13.72 -7.92
CA LYS A 31 0.43 -13.69 -6.96
C LYS A 31 0.00 -12.24 -7.03
N LYS A 32 -1.18 -11.96 -7.61
CA LYS A 32 -1.71 -10.60 -7.64
C LYS A 32 -1.75 -10.25 -6.17
N LYS A 33 -0.73 -9.52 -5.68
CA LYS A 33 -0.67 -9.05 -4.31
C LYS A 33 -2.00 -8.37 -4.15
N ALA A 34 -2.86 -8.94 -3.30
CA ALA A 34 -4.19 -8.40 -3.07
C ALA A 34 -3.99 -6.91 -2.87
N PHE A 35 -4.60 -6.10 -3.74
CA PHE A 35 -4.37 -4.67 -3.75
C PHE A 35 -4.84 -4.13 -2.40
N ASN A 36 -3.90 -3.90 -1.50
CA ASN A 36 -4.22 -3.40 -0.18
C ASN A 36 -4.50 -1.90 -0.32
N HIS A 37 -5.73 -1.61 -0.72
CA HIS A 37 -6.24 -0.26 -0.86
C HIS A 37 -6.13 0.51 0.47
N MET A 38 -6.07 -0.18 1.63
CA MET A 38 -5.87 0.43 2.95
C MET A 38 -4.46 1.02 3.12
N MET A 39 -3.44 0.32 2.60
CA MET A 39 -2.03 0.69 2.76
C MET A 39 -1.39 1.34 1.54
N THR A 40 -2.15 1.55 0.46
CA THR A 40 -1.62 2.11 -0.78
C THR A 40 -1.86 3.62 -0.85
N ALA A 41 -0.81 4.37 -1.20
CA ALA A 41 -0.92 5.81 -1.41
C ALA A 41 -1.93 6.16 -2.51
N PRO A 42 -2.71 7.23 -2.36
CA PRO A 42 -3.69 7.64 -3.36
C PRO A 42 -3.00 8.08 -4.65
N LYS A 43 -3.58 7.68 -5.80
CA LYS A 43 -3.05 7.99 -7.14
C LYS A 43 -3.48 9.36 -7.67
N ILE A 44 -4.58 9.91 -7.15
CA ILE A 44 -5.15 11.21 -7.51
C ILE A 44 -5.35 12.04 -6.25
N LYS A 45 -5.50 13.36 -6.41
CA LYS A 45 -5.95 14.26 -5.33
C LYS A 45 -7.45 14.03 -5.09
N THR A 46 -7.83 12.81 -4.71
CA THR A 46 -9.16 12.53 -4.14
C THR A 46 -9.23 13.22 -2.80
N ALA A 47 -10.36 13.82 -2.45
CA ALA A 47 -10.57 14.38 -1.11
C ALA A 47 -10.46 13.27 -0.05
N PRO A 48 -9.61 13.41 0.99
CA PRO A 48 -9.58 12.42 2.07
C PRO A 48 -9.15 13.09 3.37
N PHE A 49 -10.01 13.93 3.92
CA PHE A 49 -9.56 14.68 5.08
C PHE A 49 -9.71 13.87 6.37
N ILE A 50 -10.81 13.11 6.55
CA ILE A 50 -11.16 12.61 7.89
C ILE A 50 -11.97 11.29 7.89
N ARG A 51 -11.99 10.49 6.80
CA ARG A 51 -12.72 9.21 6.86
C ARG A 51 -11.97 8.24 7.79
N GLY A 52 -12.45 8.14 9.02
CA GLY A 52 -11.86 7.36 10.11
C GLY A 52 -11.44 8.18 11.33
N LEU A 53 -10.91 9.41 11.15
CA LEU A 53 -10.47 10.22 12.29
C LEU A 53 -11.65 10.66 13.18
N ALA A 54 -12.75 11.13 12.57
CA ALA A 54 -13.92 11.63 13.31
C ALA A 54 -14.63 10.52 14.11
N ALA A 55 -14.44 9.26 13.71
CA ALA A 55 -14.97 8.09 14.42
C ALA A 55 -13.96 7.49 15.41
N ASN A 56 -12.66 7.82 15.25
CA ASN A 56 -11.60 7.30 16.09
C ASN A 56 -11.45 8.23 17.31
N GLY A 57 -11.99 7.78 18.45
CA GLY A 57 -12.05 8.59 19.68
C GLY A 57 -10.70 8.87 20.36
N SER A 58 -9.58 8.37 19.82
CA SER A 58 -8.23 8.51 20.39
C SER A 58 -7.35 9.53 19.67
N ILE A 59 -7.77 10.07 18.53
CA ILE A 59 -7.05 11.14 17.80
C ILE A 59 -7.91 12.39 17.71
N GLU A 60 -7.28 13.56 17.78
CA GLU A 60 -7.93 14.83 17.48
C GLU A 60 -7.14 15.71 16.51
N LEU A 61 -7.85 16.62 15.85
CA LEU A 61 -7.26 17.74 15.13
C LEU A 61 -7.28 18.97 16.04
N PHE A 62 -6.13 19.33 16.57
CA PHE A 62 -5.95 20.53 17.36
C PHE A 62 -5.68 21.72 16.44
N LYS A 63 -6.34 22.85 16.67
CA LYS A 63 -6.15 24.09 15.88
C LYS A 63 -5.57 25.18 16.77
N GLU A 64 -4.40 25.67 16.40
CA GLU A 64 -3.76 26.83 17.02
C GLU A 64 -3.87 28.02 16.05
N GLY A 65 -4.79 28.94 16.33
CA GLY A 65 -5.08 30.05 15.40
C GLY A 65 -5.66 29.59 14.06
N VAL A 66 -5.43 30.39 13.01
CA VAL A 66 -6.15 30.23 11.72
C VAL A 66 -5.54 29.16 10.81
N ASN A 67 -4.20 29.03 10.81
CA ASN A 67 -3.46 28.27 9.80
C ASN A 67 -2.64 27.11 10.35
N HIS A 68 -2.64 26.90 11.67
CA HIS A 68 -1.84 25.86 12.30
C HIS A 68 -2.78 24.79 12.86
N VAL A 69 -2.71 23.61 12.23
CA VAL A 69 -3.49 22.44 12.58
C VAL A 69 -2.53 21.31 12.89
N MET A 70 -2.73 20.63 14.00
CA MET A 70 -1.93 19.52 14.47
C MET A 70 -2.80 18.26 14.60
N LEU A 71 -2.22 17.11 14.32
CA LEU A 71 -2.82 15.81 14.63
C LEU A 71 -2.25 15.33 15.96
N VAL A 72 -3.10 15.11 16.95
CA VAL A 72 -2.68 14.82 18.33
C VAL A 72 -3.29 13.50 18.80
N ASP A 73 -2.49 12.71 19.52
CA ASP A 73 -2.97 11.57 20.31
C ASP A 73 -3.60 12.10 21.60
N LYS A 74 -4.92 11.94 21.73
CA LYS A 74 -5.67 12.45 22.88
C LYS A 74 -5.28 11.80 24.21
N LYS A 75 -4.68 10.61 24.17
CA LYS A 75 -4.36 9.88 25.40
C LYS A 75 -3.15 10.49 26.12
N ASN A 76 -2.17 10.99 25.37
CA ASN A 76 -0.88 11.42 25.91
C ASN A 76 -0.47 12.82 25.44
N ASP A 77 -1.35 13.54 24.74
CA ASP A 77 -1.10 14.86 24.14
C ASP A 77 0.12 14.90 23.20
N ASN A 78 0.46 13.76 22.59
CA ASN A 78 1.57 13.66 21.66
C ASN A 78 1.19 14.19 20.28
N ILE A 79 2.00 15.10 19.73
CA ILE A 79 1.85 15.58 18.34
C ILE A 79 2.30 14.48 17.38
N LEU A 80 1.33 13.84 16.73
CA LEU A 80 1.57 12.81 15.71
C LEU A 80 1.98 13.46 14.39
N LEU A 81 1.37 14.58 14.02
CA LEU A 81 1.75 15.32 12.83
C LEU A 81 1.50 16.80 12.98
N ASP A 82 2.57 17.58 12.83
CA ASP A 82 2.51 19.03 12.82
C ASP A 82 2.22 19.60 11.41
N HIS A 83 1.61 20.79 11.41
CA HIS A 83 1.18 21.55 10.23
C HIS A 83 0.41 20.70 9.21
N VAL A 84 -0.67 20.05 9.67
CA VAL A 84 -1.60 19.29 8.84
C VAL A 84 -2.19 20.19 7.75
N LYS A 85 -2.13 19.73 6.50
CA LYS A 85 -2.61 20.46 5.32
C LYS A 85 -3.60 19.61 4.55
N GLU A 86 -4.89 19.97 4.60
CA GLU A 86 -5.99 19.28 3.89
C GLU A 86 -5.68 18.95 2.42
N SER A 87 -5.00 19.87 1.72
CA SER A 87 -4.69 19.71 0.30
C SER A 87 -3.47 18.84 0.00
N LYS A 88 -2.68 18.46 1.01
CA LYS A 88 -1.39 17.77 0.88
C LYS A 88 -1.29 16.50 1.72
N ASP A 89 -2.03 16.38 2.81
CA ASP A 89 -1.97 15.28 3.74
C ASP A 89 -3.17 14.35 3.59
N PHE A 90 -2.89 13.06 3.55
CA PHE A 90 -3.87 12.00 3.39
C PHE A 90 -3.73 11.10 4.60
N ILE A 91 -4.72 11.13 5.49
CA ILE A 91 -4.69 10.44 6.77
C ILE A 91 -5.66 9.28 6.71
N ARG A 92 -5.24 8.10 7.20
CA ARG A 92 -6.10 6.93 7.28
C ARG A 92 -5.82 6.12 8.52
N ILE A 93 -6.89 5.69 9.17
CA ILE A 93 -6.88 4.71 10.26
C ILE A 93 -7.43 3.39 9.72
N TYR A 94 -6.81 2.28 10.12
CA TYR A 94 -7.25 0.93 9.76
C TYR A 94 -6.85 -0.06 10.85
N THR A 95 -7.55 -1.18 10.96
CA THR A 95 -7.17 -2.27 11.85
C THR A 95 -6.21 -3.21 11.13
N ASP A 96 -5.05 -3.48 11.72
CA ASP A 96 -4.12 -4.49 11.23
C ASP A 96 -4.72 -5.89 11.45
N PRO A 97 -4.95 -6.69 10.40
CA PRO A 97 -5.57 -8.00 10.57
C PRO A 97 -4.65 -9.02 11.25
N SER A 98 -3.35 -8.75 11.38
CA SER A 98 -2.40 -9.69 11.98
C SER A 98 -2.45 -9.69 13.52
N ASP A 99 -2.74 -8.55 14.13
CA ASP A 99 -2.80 -8.41 15.59
C ASP A 99 -3.98 -7.58 16.09
N HIS A 100 -4.91 -7.23 15.20
CA HIS A 100 -6.14 -6.50 15.49
C HIS A 100 -5.95 -5.12 16.12
N GLN A 101 -4.75 -4.55 16.06
CA GLN A 101 -4.49 -3.22 16.57
C GLN A 101 -4.80 -2.15 15.52
N GLU A 102 -5.19 -0.96 15.99
CA GLU A 102 -5.38 0.18 15.09
C GLU A 102 -4.02 0.72 14.61
N CYS A 103 -3.97 1.06 13.34
CA CYS A 103 -2.83 1.62 12.66
C CYS A 103 -3.23 2.91 11.96
N LEU A 104 -2.36 3.91 12.04
CA LEU A 104 -2.50 5.21 11.40
C LEU A 104 -1.44 5.32 10.33
N ILE A 105 -1.84 5.73 9.13
CA ILE A 105 -0.93 6.00 8.03
C ILE A 105 -1.23 7.39 7.47
N ILE A 106 -0.16 8.16 7.30
CA ILE A 106 -0.24 9.53 6.78
C ILE A 106 0.67 9.66 5.58
N TRP A 107 0.10 10.02 4.43
CA TRP A 107 0.87 10.40 3.24
C TRP A 107 0.83 11.90 3.05
N ARG A 108 1.99 12.54 3.18
CA ARG A 108 2.21 13.97 2.92
C ARG A 108 2.78 14.16 1.52
N MET A 109 2.05 14.85 0.65
CA MET A 109 2.48 15.16 -0.70
C MET A 109 3.74 16.03 -0.65
N LYS A 110 4.84 15.55 -1.22
CA LYS A 110 6.09 16.30 -1.37
C LYS A 110 6.15 17.03 -2.70
N LYS A 111 5.89 16.31 -3.80
CA LYS A 111 5.98 16.84 -5.16
C LYS A 111 4.99 16.13 -6.07
N LYS A 112 4.39 16.85 -7.02
CA LYS A 112 3.64 16.27 -8.14
C LYS A 112 4.36 16.63 -9.44
N ASN A 113 4.71 15.63 -10.24
CA ASN A 113 5.22 15.84 -11.59
C ASN A 113 4.07 16.34 -12.47
N LYS A 114 4.20 17.56 -13.02
CA LYS A 114 3.15 18.18 -13.84
C LYS A 114 2.92 17.46 -15.17
N LYS A 115 3.96 16.86 -15.75
CA LYS A 115 3.91 16.16 -17.05
C LYS A 115 3.30 14.76 -16.92
N THR A 116 3.72 14.00 -15.91
CA THR A 116 3.29 12.60 -15.74
C THR A 116 2.16 12.40 -14.74
N GLY A 117 1.80 13.44 -13.99
CA GLY A 117 0.84 13.35 -12.89
C GLY A 117 1.35 12.59 -11.65
N LYS A 118 2.55 11.98 -11.70
CA LYS A 118 3.11 11.16 -10.63
C LYS A 118 3.34 11.99 -9.36
N ILE A 119 2.88 11.47 -8.22
CA ILE A 119 3.04 12.11 -6.92
C ILE A 119 4.13 11.39 -6.11
N THR A 120 5.02 12.17 -5.52
CA THR A 120 5.99 11.74 -4.50
C THR A 120 5.42 12.04 -3.12
N TRP A 121 5.36 11.01 -2.28
CA TRP A 121 4.80 11.07 -0.94
C TRP A 121 5.90 10.92 0.12
N ARG A 122 5.78 11.62 1.25
CA ARG A 122 6.43 11.24 2.50
C ARG A 122 5.40 10.47 3.33
N LYS A 123 5.79 9.31 3.86
CA LYS A 123 4.92 8.43 4.63
C LYS A 123 5.28 8.49 6.12
N PHE A 124 4.27 8.63 6.97
CA PHE A 124 4.35 8.47 8.42
C PHE A 124 3.40 7.35 8.83
N THR A 125 3.79 6.55 9.79
CA THR A 125 3.00 5.40 10.24
C THR A 125 3.07 5.29 11.75
N TYR A 126 1.93 4.97 12.35
CA TYR A 126 1.79 4.78 13.78
C TYR A 126 0.93 3.56 14.06
N LYS A 127 1.09 3.00 15.25
CA LYS A 127 0.30 1.90 15.78
C LYS A 127 -0.22 2.28 17.16
N TYR A 128 -1.50 2.01 17.40
CA TYR A 128 -2.14 2.28 18.67
C TYR A 128 -1.89 1.13 19.63
N LEU A 129 -1.28 1.44 20.76
CA LEU A 129 -1.07 0.53 21.87
C LEU A 129 -1.96 0.97 23.04
N PRO A 130 -2.89 0.15 23.53
CA PRO A 130 -3.83 0.57 24.58
C PRO A 130 -3.16 1.13 25.83
N SER A 131 -1.96 0.68 26.21
CA SER A 131 -1.20 1.21 27.34
C SER A 131 -0.45 2.50 27.03
N LEU A 132 0.00 2.70 25.78
CA LEU A 132 0.96 3.75 25.43
C LEU A 132 0.45 4.80 24.43
N GLY A 133 -0.75 4.63 23.85
CA GLY A 133 -1.31 5.51 22.82
C GLY A 133 -0.72 5.25 21.42
N TRP A 134 -0.66 6.28 20.59
CA TRP A 134 -0.18 6.18 19.20
C TRP A 134 1.34 6.31 19.12
N TRP A 135 1.99 5.25 18.66
CA TRP A 135 3.44 5.19 18.57
C TRP A 135 3.95 5.05 17.14
N PRO A 136 5.03 5.74 16.75
CA PRO A 136 5.57 5.66 15.41
C PRO A 136 6.01 4.22 15.12
N VAL A 137 5.74 3.72 13.92
CA VAL A 137 6.27 2.44 13.43
C VAL A 137 7.19 2.66 12.27
N ASP A 138 8.13 1.75 12.09
CA ASP A 138 8.97 1.74 10.92
C ASP A 138 8.14 1.51 9.64
N ASN A 139 8.54 2.21 8.57
CA ASN A 139 7.88 2.07 7.28
C ASN A 139 8.26 0.75 6.59
N SER A 140 9.33 0.08 7.05
CA SER A 140 9.81 -1.20 6.54
C SER A 140 9.42 -2.40 7.42
N THR A 141 9.19 -2.18 8.72
CA THR A 141 8.79 -3.22 9.68
C THR A 141 7.58 -2.74 10.49
N THR A 142 6.65 -3.63 10.87
CA THR A 142 5.50 -3.27 11.73
C THR A 142 5.89 -2.98 13.18
N LYS A 143 7.20 -2.84 13.46
CA LYS A 143 7.73 -2.60 14.79
C LYS A 143 7.61 -1.12 15.15
N VAL A 144 7.16 -0.88 16.38
CA VAL A 144 7.17 0.45 17.00
C VAL A 144 8.60 0.92 17.17
N LYS A 145 8.86 2.18 16.79
CA LYS A 145 10.10 2.90 17.07
C LYS A 145 10.02 3.52 18.45
N SER A 146 11.05 3.33 19.26
CA SER A 146 11.30 4.20 20.40
C SER A 146 11.72 5.58 19.91
N PHE A 147 11.44 6.62 20.70
CA PHE A 147 12.16 7.89 20.56
C PHE A 147 13.60 7.64 21.04
N GLU A 148 14.59 8.00 20.22
CA GLU A 148 15.99 8.18 20.65
C GLU A 148 16.17 9.61 21.18
#